data_AF-A0A967C6E3-F1
#
_entry.id   AF-A0A967C6E3-F1
#
_cell.length_a   1.000
_cell.length_b   1.000
_cell.length_c   1.000
_cell.angle_alpha   90.00
_cell.angle_beta   90.00
_cell.angle_gamma   90.00
#
_symmetry.space_group_name_H-M   'P 1'
#
loop_
_entity.id
_entity.type
_entity.pdbx_description
1 polymer ?
#
loop_
_entity_poly.entity_id
_entity_poly.type
_entity_poly.pdbx_seq_one_letter_code
_entity_poly.pdbx_strand_id
1 'polypeptide(L)'
;PDPLDADEPVNLAKTIAALKLKYVVITSVDRDDLRDGGAGHFVECIRQVRALSPSTRIEILVPDFRGRDDRALEILKAAPPDVMNHNLETAPRLYKEARPGSDYHFSLNLLKKFKALHPGVPTKSGIMVGLGETDAEILQVMRDMRAHDIDMLTIGQYLAPSGHHLPVKRYVHPDMFKMFEAEAQKMGFTHAAVGAMVRSSYHADQQAAGAGVAATL
;
A
#
# COMPACT_ATOMS: atom_id res chain seq x y z
N PRO A 1 9.16 13.93 -15.16
CA PRO A 1 7.79 14.17 -14.66
C PRO A 1 7.38 15.61 -14.99
N ASP A 2 6.10 15.82 -15.31
CA ASP A 2 5.55 17.17 -15.43
C ASP A 2 5.48 17.85 -14.04
N PRO A 3 5.34 19.19 -13.99
CA PRO A 3 5.14 19.91 -12.74
C PRO A 3 3.95 19.35 -11.95
N LEU A 4 4.02 19.48 -10.62
CA LEU A 4 2.90 19.11 -9.75
C LEU A 4 1.71 20.05 -10.03
N ASP A 5 0.54 19.48 -10.32
CA ASP A 5 -0.69 20.25 -10.43
C ASP A 5 -1.18 20.65 -9.03
N ALA A 6 -1.29 21.96 -8.79
CA ALA A 6 -1.75 22.49 -7.51
C ALA A 6 -3.27 22.29 -7.30
N ASP A 7 -4.05 22.12 -8.37
CA ASP A 7 -5.50 21.94 -8.31
C ASP A 7 -5.91 20.46 -8.22
N GLU A 8 -4.98 19.52 -8.43
CA GLU A 8 -5.22 18.07 -8.36
C GLU A 8 -5.93 17.64 -7.05
N PRO A 9 -5.52 18.09 -5.85
CA PRO A 9 -6.18 17.71 -4.60
C PRO A 9 -7.66 18.12 -4.53
N VAL A 10 -7.97 19.33 -4.99
CA VAL A 10 -9.33 19.87 -4.99
C VAL A 10 -10.20 19.14 -6.02
N ASN A 11 -9.66 18.90 -7.22
CA ASN A 11 -10.37 18.20 -8.29
C ASN A 11 -10.64 16.73 -7.93
N LEU A 12 -9.66 16.06 -7.30
CA LEU A 12 -9.81 14.71 -6.75
C LEU A 12 -10.93 14.67 -5.70
N ALA A 13 -10.93 15.59 -4.74
CA ALA A 13 -11.96 15.64 -3.69
C ALA A 13 -13.37 15.92 -4.24
N LYS A 14 -13.51 16.82 -5.21
CA LYS A 14 -14.80 17.08 -5.90
C LYS A 14 -15.32 15.82 -6.57
N THR A 15 -14.44 15.05 -7.21
CA THR A 15 -14.80 13.80 -7.89
C THR A 15 -15.28 12.75 -6.89
N ILE A 16 -14.56 12.57 -5.79
CA ILE A 16 -14.94 11.64 -4.71
C ILE A 16 -16.31 11.99 -4.13
N ALA A 17 -16.56 13.29 -3.89
CA ALA A 17 -17.84 13.78 -3.39
C ALA A 17 -18.99 13.54 -4.38
N ALA A 18 -18.76 13.83 -5.67
CA ALA A 18 -19.76 13.63 -6.72
C ALA A 18 -20.16 12.16 -6.87
N LEU A 19 -19.18 11.25 -6.78
CA LEU A 19 -19.39 9.80 -6.83
C LEU A 19 -19.90 9.19 -5.52
N LYS A 20 -19.90 9.96 -4.42
CA LYS A 20 -20.33 9.52 -3.08
C LYS A 20 -19.59 8.25 -2.62
N LEU A 21 -18.29 8.18 -2.90
CA LEU A 21 -17.48 7.01 -2.55
C LEU A 21 -17.36 6.87 -1.03
N LYS A 22 -17.60 5.67 -0.51
CA LYS A 22 -17.44 5.39 0.93
C LYS A 22 -15.99 5.12 1.32
N TYR A 23 -15.18 4.68 0.35
CA TYR A 23 -13.77 4.35 0.52
C TYR A 23 -13.01 4.78 -0.74
N VAL A 24 -11.82 5.36 -0.57
CA VAL A 24 -10.92 5.72 -1.65
C VAL A 24 -9.50 5.29 -1.32
N VAL A 25 -8.78 4.81 -2.33
CA VAL A 25 -7.33 4.62 -2.28
C VAL A 25 -6.69 5.72 -3.13
N ILE A 26 -5.81 6.51 -2.52
CA ILE A 26 -5.05 7.57 -3.21
C ILE A 26 -3.61 7.08 -3.35
N THR A 27 -3.04 7.14 -4.55
CA THR A 27 -1.67 6.70 -4.84
C THR A 27 -0.98 7.74 -5.71
N SER A 28 0.35 7.70 -5.78
CA SER A 28 1.13 8.56 -6.67
C SER A 28 2.18 7.76 -7.43
N VAL A 29 2.78 8.40 -8.43
CA VAL A 29 4.12 8.04 -8.93
C VAL A 29 5.20 8.53 -7.97
N ASP A 30 6.43 8.03 -8.11
CA ASP A 30 7.58 8.56 -7.38
C ASP A 30 7.87 10.00 -7.80
N ARG A 31 8.02 10.90 -6.82
CA ARG A 31 8.29 12.34 -7.03
C ARG A 31 9.63 12.75 -6.44
N ASP A 32 10.68 12.11 -6.95
CA ASP A 32 12.06 12.34 -6.48
C ASP A 32 12.56 13.75 -6.71
N ASP A 33 11.97 14.42 -7.71
CA ASP A 33 12.17 15.83 -8.03
C ASP A 33 11.68 16.76 -6.90
N LEU A 34 10.76 16.29 -6.04
CA LEU A 34 10.29 17.03 -4.87
C LEU A 34 11.12 16.70 -3.65
N ARG A 35 11.40 17.73 -2.83
CA ARG A 35 12.20 17.59 -1.59
C ARG A 35 11.52 16.73 -0.53
N ASP A 36 10.19 16.70 -0.52
CA ASP A 36 9.37 15.90 0.39
C ASP A 36 8.86 14.59 -0.23
N GLY A 37 9.30 14.27 -1.45
CA GLY A 37 8.84 13.10 -2.19
C GLY A 37 7.33 13.08 -2.49
N GLY A 38 6.66 14.25 -2.45
CA GLY A 38 5.22 14.37 -2.67
C GLY A 38 4.36 14.17 -1.42
N ALA A 39 4.94 13.99 -0.23
CA ALA A 39 4.19 13.81 1.01
C ALA A 39 3.20 14.95 1.31
N GLY A 40 3.58 16.21 1.01
CA GLY A 40 2.68 17.36 1.18
C GLY A 40 1.46 17.29 0.27
N HIS A 41 1.60 16.69 -0.91
CA HIS A 41 0.48 16.53 -1.84
C HIS A 41 -0.54 15.51 -1.33
N PHE A 42 -0.08 14.38 -0.75
CA PHE A 42 -0.97 13.44 -0.07
C PHE A 42 -1.76 14.10 1.07
N VAL A 43 -1.08 14.91 1.89
CA VAL A 43 -1.73 15.65 2.99
C VAL A 43 -2.83 16.57 2.47
N GLU A 44 -2.58 17.28 1.37
CA GLU A 44 -3.58 18.18 0.78
C GLU A 44 -4.76 17.40 0.20
N CYS A 45 -4.51 16.29 -0.50
CA CYS A 45 -5.58 15.40 -0.97
C CYS A 45 -6.45 14.89 0.19
N ILE A 46 -5.85 14.45 1.30
CA ILE A 46 -6.59 13.99 2.48
C ILE A 46 -7.46 15.12 3.02
N ARG A 47 -6.92 16.34 3.19
CA ARG A 47 -7.67 17.49 3.72
C ARG A 47 -8.85 17.86 2.85
N GLN A 48 -8.65 17.94 1.54
CA GLN A 48 -9.72 18.30 0.60
C GLN A 48 -10.82 17.23 0.59
N VAL A 49 -10.46 15.94 0.62
CA VAL A 49 -11.45 14.85 0.72
C VAL A 49 -12.22 14.92 2.02
N ARG A 50 -11.56 15.13 3.17
CA ARG A 50 -12.25 15.27 4.46
C ARG A 50 -13.19 16.48 4.50
N ALA A 51 -12.83 17.58 3.86
CA ALA A 51 -13.65 18.79 3.80
C ALA A 51 -14.94 18.58 2.97
N LEU A 52 -14.85 17.87 1.83
CA LEU A 52 -15.99 17.67 0.93
C LEU A 52 -16.75 16.37 1.17
N SER A 53 -16.14 15.37 1.78
CA SER A 53 -16.68 14.03 1.98
C SER A 53 -16.21 13.44 3.33
N PRO A 54 -16.65 14.00 4.46
CA PRO A 54 -16.12 13.67 5.79
C PRO A 54 -16.32 12.19 6.19
N SER A 55 -17.34 11.52 5.64
CA SER A 55 -17.60 10.09 5.90
C SER A 55 -16.79 9.13 5.00
N THR A 56 -16.12 9.63 3.96
CA THR A 56 -15.32 8.80 3.05
C THR A 56 -14.04 8.39 3.75
N ARG A 57 -13.73 7.10 3.69
CA ARG A 57 -12.49 6.56 4.23
C ARG A 57 -11.35 6.65 3.23
N ILE A 58 -10.16 6.93 3.71
CA ILE A 58 -9.00 7.25 2.89
C ILE A 58 -7.86 6.30 3.22
N GLU A 59 -7.52 5.42 2.29
CA GLU A 59 -6.24 4.73 2.24
C GLU A 59 -5.28 5.50 1.35
N ILE A 60 -4.04 5.66 1.78
CA ILE A 60 -2.98 6.13 0.89
C ILE A 60 -2.01 4.99 0.59
N LEU A 61 -1.66 4.82 -0.68
CA LEU A 61 -0.57 3.96 -1.14
C LEU A 61 0.60 4.86 -1.54
N VAL A 62 1.59 4.95 -0.65
CA VAL A 62 2.71 5.88 -0.79
C VAL A 62 3.90 5.24 -1.48
N PRO A 63 4.78 6.04 -2.13
CA PRO A 63 6.10 5.59 -2.54
C PRO A 63 7.01 5.32 -1.33
N ASP A 64 8.24 4.85 -1.56
CA ASP A 64 9.23 4.62 -0.49
C ASP A 64 9.94 5.90 -0.02
N PHE A 65 9.63 7.04 -0.65
CA PHE A 65 10.27 8.36 -0.45
C PHE A 65 11.80 8.35 -0.62
N ARG A 66 12.37 7.30 -1.23
CA ARG A 66 13.79 7.04 -1.44
C ARG A 66 14.66 7.28 -0.21
N GLY A 67 14.20 6.80 0.95
CA GLY A 67 14.92 6.93 2.21
C GLY A 67 14.86 8.32 2.84
N ARG A 68 14.03 9.24 2.31
CA ARG A 68 13.68 10.52 2.95
C ARG A 68 12.40 10.40 3.79
N ASP A 69 12.17 9.21 4.33
CA ASP A 69 10.96 8.85 5.06
C ASP A 69 10.75 9.72 6.29
N ASP A 70 11.78 10.08 7.05
CA ASP A 70 11.63 10.94 8.23
C ASP A 70 10.97 12.28 7.90
N ARG A 71 11.34 12.91 6.76
CA ARG A 71 10.74 14.16 6.32
C ARG A 71 9.31 13.96 5.84
N ALA A 72 9.06 12.90 5.08
CA ALA A 72 7.73 12.57 4.57
C ALA A 72 6.76 12.24 5.70
N LEU A 73 7.18 11.43 6.68
CA LEU A 73 6.41 11.06 7.85
C LEU A 73 6.09 12.28 8.73
N GLU A 74 7.05 13.20 8.92
CA GLU A 74 6.78 14.45 9.63
C GLU A 74 5.68 15.28 8.97
N ILE A 75 5.64 15.31 7.64
CA ILE A 75 4.58 16.02 6.90
C ILE A 75 3.24 15.28 7.02
N LEU A 76 3.23 13.96 6.85
CA LEU A 76 2.03 13.13 6.91
C LEU A 76 1.30 13.20 8.27
N LYS A 77 2.00 13.51 9.36
CA LYS A 77 1.37 13.77 10.68
C LYS A 77 0.27 14.82 10.63
N ALA A 78 0.36 15.77 9.71
CA ALA A 78 -0.57 16.89 9.63
C ALA A 78 -1.96 16.53 9.08
N ALA A 79 -2.10 15.34 8.47
CA ALA A 79 -3.37 14.74 8.05
C ALA A 79 -3.20 13.22 7.85
N PRO A 80 -3.26 12.40 8.91
CA PRO A 80 -3.10 10.96 8.77
C PRO A 80 -4.27 10.32 7.99
N PRO A 81 -4.00 9.28 7.18
CA PRO A 81 -5.03 8.49 6.50
C PRO A 81 -5.78 7.57 7.48
N ASP A 82 -6.84 6.91 7.00
CA ASP A 82 -7.48 5.79 7.73
C ASP A 82 -6.68 4.50 7.59
N VAL A 83 -5.94 4.31 6.49
CA VAL A 83 -5.01 3.19 6.28
C VAL A 83 -3.75 3.71 5.58
N MET A 84 -2.58 3.34 6.11
CA MET A 84 -1.29 3.64 5.50
C MET A 84 -0.77 2.41 4.75
N ASN A 85 -0.64 2.51 3.44
CA ASN A 85 -0.17 1.42 2.59
C ASN A 85 1.16 1.77 1.91
N HIS A 86 2.09 0.82 1.91
CA HIS A 86 3.26 0.82 1.06
C HIS A 86 3.58 -0.62 0.67
N ASN A 87 3.59 -0.94 -0.63
CA ASN A 87 3.81 -2.30 -1.08
C ASN A 87 5.29 -2.69 -1.01
N LEU A 88 5.57 -3.95 -0.64
CA LEU A 88 6.88 -4.55 -0.82
C LEU A 88 7.05 -5.11 -2.25
N GLU A 89 5.97 -5.46 -2.92
CA GLU A 89 5.88 -6.03 -4.28
C GLU A 89 6.49 -7.43 -4.47
N THR A 90 7.66 -7.74 -3.91
CA THR A 90 8.29 -9.07 -4.11
C THR A 90 9.29 -9.44 -3.01
N ALA A 91 9.97 -10.58 -3.17
CA ALA A 91 10.99 -11.08 -2.25
C ALA A 91 12.32 -10.31 -2.38
N PRO A 92 13.13 -10.21 -1.30
CA PRO A 92 14.37 -9.42 -1.30
C PRO A 92 15.35 -9.77 -2.41
N ARG A 93 15.46 -11.05 -2.79
CA ARG A 93 16.33 -11.51 -3.88
C ARG A 93 15.98 -10.87 -5.24
N LEU A 94 14.71 -10.56 -5.46
CA LEU A 94 14.19 -10.01 -6.72
C LEU A 94 14.08 -8.48 -6.71
N TYR A 95 14.34 -7.82 -5.57
CA TYR A 95 14.07 -6.39 -5.42
C TYR A 95 14.81 -5.52 -6.42
N LYS A 96 16.09 -5.79 -6.67
CA LYS A 96 16.89 -5.00 -7.62
C LYS A 96 16.38 -5.12 -9.06
N GLU A 97 15.81 -6.27 -9.42
CA GLU A 97 15.26 -6.54 -10.74
C GLU A 97 13.86 -5.93 -10.88
N ALA A 98 13.00 -6.10 -9.87
CA ALA A 98 11.60 -5.66 -9.91
C ALA A 98 11.40 -4.18 -9.56
N ARG A 99 12.25 -3.61 -8.71
CA ARG A 99 12.12 -2.26 -8.13
C ARG A 99 13.46 -1.53 -8.11
N PRO A 100 14.02 -1.19 -9.29
CA PRO A 100 15.30 -0.50 -9.35
C PRO A 100 15.25 0.84 -8.59
N GLY A 101 16.08 0.97 -7.55
CA GLY A 101 16.16 2.17 -6.72
C GLY A 101 15.43 2.09 -5.38
N SER A 102 14.60 1.07 -5.15
CA SER A 102 14.00 0.77 -3.85
C SER A 102 14.83 -0.22 -3.05
N ASP A 103 14.66 -0.21 -1.73
CA ASP A 103 15.29 -1.15 -0.79
C ASP A 103 14.23 -1.83 0.08
N TYR A 104 14.33 -3.16 0.22
CA TYR A 104 13.37 -3.99 0.94
C TYR A 104 13.24 -3.59 2.42
N HIS A 105 14.37 -3.34 3.07
CA HIS A 105 14.38 -2.97 4.48
C HIS A 105 13.93 -1.54 4.69
N PHE A 106 14.20 -0.62 3.76
CA PHE A 106 13.65 0.73 3.82
C PHE A 106 12.13 0.72 3.71
N SER A 107 11.57 -0.06 2.78
CA SER A 107 10.12 -0.22 2.64
C SER A 107 9.45 -0.79 3.90
N LEU A 108 10.06 -1.79 4.55
CA LEU A 108 9.58 -2.30 5.84
C LEU A 108 9.68 -1.26 6.96
N ASN A 109 10.81 -0.56 7.05
CA ASN A 109 11.05 0.44 8.09
C ASN A 109 10.15 1.66 7.96
N LEU A 110 9.78 2.06 6.75
CA LEU A 110 8.82 3.13 6.50
C LEU A 110 7.49 2.87 7.23
N LEU A 111 6.92 1.67 7.04
CA LEU A 111 5.66 1.28 7.69
C LEU A 111 5.82 1.15 9.21
N LYS A 112 6.94 0.57 9.67
CA LYS A 112 7.24 0.47 11.11
C LYS A 112 7.33 1.84 11.79
N LYS A 113 8.06 2.79 11.18
CA LYS A 113 8.17 4.16 11.68
C LYS A 113 6.81 4.86 11.68
N PHE A 114 6.03 4.73 10.61
CA PHE A 114 4.69 5.29 10.56
C PHE A 114 3.81 4.73 11.68
N LYS A 115 3.81 3.41 11.88
CA LYS A 115 3.03 2.74 12.94
C LYS A 115 3.43 3.23 14.33
N ALA A 116 4.71 3.44 14.58
CA ALA A 116 5.20 3.99 15.85
C ALA A 116 4.69 5.42 16.11
N LEU A 117 4.55 6.23 15.05
CA LEU A 117 4.01 7.60 15.14
C LEU A 117 2.48 7.63 15.23
N HIS A 118 1.80 6.65 14.63
CA HIS A 118 0.34 6.55 14.56
C HIS A 118 -0.17 5.13 14.92
N PRO A 119 -0.08 4.71 16.19
CA PRO A 119 -0.41 3.32 16.58
C PRO A 119 -1.84 2.90 16.25
N GLY A 120 -2.78 3.86 16.23
CA GLY A 120 -4.18 3.63 15.90
C GLY A 120 -4.51 3.56 14.40
N VAL A 121 -3.55 3.85 13.52
CA VAL A 121 -3.75 3.75 12.06
C VAL A 121 -3.23 2.38 11.59
N PRO A 122 -4.07 1.55 10.96
CA PRO A 122 -3.62 0.32 10.34
C PRO A 122 -2.62 0.57 9.21
N THR A 123 -1.62 -0.31 9.15
CA THR A 123 -0.64 -0.35 8.08
C THR A 123 -0.90 -1.55 7.18
N LYS A 124 -0.63 -1.37 5.88
CA LYS A 124 -0.88 -2.37 4.86
C LYS A 124 0.31 -2.50 3.93
N SER A 125 0.51 -3.71 3.43
CA SER A 125 1.46 -3.94 2.35
C SER A 125 1.00 -5.06 1.42
N GLY A 126 1.51 -5.03 0.20
CA GLY A 126 1.23 -6.02 -0.82
C GLY A 126 2.47 -6.62 -1.45
N ILE A 127 2.32 -7.84 -1.95
CA ILE A 127 3.26 -8.52 -2.82
C ILE A 127 2.55 -9.15 -4.01
N MET A 128 3.28 -9.30 -5.10
CA MET A 128 2.88 -10.05 -6.29
C MET A 128 3.67 -11.35 -6.36
N VAL A 129 2.97 -12.44 -6.67
CA VAL A 129 3.56 -13.75 -6.94
C VAL A 129 3.61 -14.04 -8.44
N GLY A 130 4.61 -14.78 -8.89
CA GLY A 130 4.84 -15.08 -10.30
C GLY A 130 6.04 -14.39 -10.94
N LEU A 131 6.85 -13.66 -10.17
CA LEU A 131 8.06 -12.96 -10.63
C LEU A 131 9.32 -13.83 -10.54
N GLY A 132 9.23 -15.02 -9.93
CA GLY A 132 10.35 -15.98 -9.79
C GLY A 132 10.74 -16.23 -8.34
N GLU A 133 9.94 -15.73 -7.41
CA GLU A 133 10.00 -16.03 -5.98
C GLU A 133 9.54 -17.47 -5.70
N THR A 134 10.09 -18.06 -4.65
CA THR A 134 9.64 -19.34 -4.11
C THR A 134 8.58 -19.13 -3.04
N ASP A 135 7.79 -20.15 -2.73
CA ASP A 135 6.77 -20.06 -1.67
C ASP A 135 7.41 -19.83 -0.29
N ALA A 136 8.61 -20.39 -0.06
CA ALA A 136 9.37 -20.15 1.16
C ALA A 136 9.79 -18.67 1.30
N GLU A 137 10.19 -18.02 0.20
CA GLU A 137 10.49 -16.59 0.18
C GLU A 137 9.23 -15.76 0.46
N ILE A 138 8.07 -16.14 -0.08
CA ILE A 138 6.80 -15.45 0.22
C ILE A 138 6.44 -15.55 1.71
N LEU A 139 6.54 -16.75 2.28
CA LEU A 139 6.28 -16.93 3.71
C LEU A 139 7.30 -16.16 4.56
N GLN A 140 8.54 -16.00 4.10
CA GLN A 140 9.52 -15.17 4.78
C GLN A 140 9.13 -13.69 4.74
N VAL A 141 8.71 -13.18 3.58
CA VAL A 141 8.22 -11.81 3.46
C VAL A 141 7.03 -11.55 4.38
N MET A 142 6.10 -12.49 4.50
CA MET A 142 4.96 -12.37 5.42
C MET A 142 5.41 -12.29 6.89
N ARG A 143 6.41 -13.10 7.29
CA ARG A 143 7.00 -13.02 8.64
C ARG A 143 7.68 -11.68 8.87
N ASP A 144 8.43 -11.19 7.90
CA ASP A 144 9.12 -9.90 7.98
C ASP A 144 8.10 -8.76 8.12
N MET A 145 6.99 -8.80 7.38
CA MET A 145 5.90 -7.83 7.51
C MET A 145 5.33 -7.80 8.93
N ARG A 146 5.05 -8.97 9.53
CA ARG A 146 4.56 -9.03 10.92
C ARG A 146 5.60 -8.57 11.94
N ALA A 147 6.88 -8.85 11.73
CA ALA A 147 7.97 -8.34 12.56
C ALA A 147 8.14 -6.80 12.50
N HIS A 148 7.49 -6.15 11.53
CA HIS A 148 7.44 -4.70 11.36
C HIS A 148 6.05 -4.12 11.63
N ASP A 149 5.20 -4.87 12.35
CA ASP A 149 3.87 -4.45 12.78
C ASP A 149 2.90 -4.11 11.63
N ILE A 150 3.10 -4.70 10.45
CA ILE A 150 2.22 -4.50 9.29
C ILE A 150 0.92 -5.29 9.46
N ASP A 151 -0.20 -4.59 9.61
CA ASP A 151 -1.48 -5.17 10.03
C ASP A 151 -2.18 -5.95 8.91
N MET A 152 -2.12 -5.45 7.68
CA MET A 152 -2.90 -5.94 6.54
C MET A 152 -2.01 -6.40 5.38
N LEU A 153 -2.44 -7.45 4.68
CA LEU A 153 -1.69 -8.08 3.59
C LEU A 153 -2.54 -8.20 2.32
N THR A 154 -1.91 -7.95 1.16
CA THR A 154 -2.45 -8.37 -0.13
C THR A 154 -1.46 -9.25 -0.90
N ILE A 155 -1.92 -10.39 -1.43
CA ILE A 155 -1.12 -11.24 -2.32
C ILE A 155 -1.88 -11.46 -3.63
N GLY A 156 -1.31 -10.97 -4.74
CA GLY A 156 -1.91 -11.06 -6.08
C GLY A 156 -1.00 -11.74 -7.10
N GLN A 157 -1.55 -12.21 -8.23
CA GLN A 157 -0.73 -12.69 -9.34
C GLN A 157 -0.11 -11.51 -10.10
N TYR A 158 1.19 -11.59 -10.35
CA TYR A 158 1.87 -10.71 -11.30
C TYR A 158 1.36 -11.02 -12.72
N LEU A 159 0.86 -9.99 -13.40
CA LEU A 159 0.50 -10.03 -14.80
C LEU A 159 1.34 -8.97 -15.52
N ALA A 160 2.18 -9.41 -16.45
CA ALA A 160 3.02 -8.50 -17.21
C ALA A 160 2.14 -7.51 -18.01
N PRO A 161 2.30 -6.18 -17.83
CA PRO A 161 1.51 -5.20 -18.57
C PRO A 161 1.78 -5.21 -20.08
N SER A 162 3.02 -5.53 -20.47
CA SER A 162 3.46 -5.66 -21.86
C SER A 162 4.73 -6.52 -21.96
N GLY A 163 5.17 -6.84 -23.18
CA GLY A 163 6.39 -7.60 -23.42
C GLY A 163 7.71 -6.92 -23.04
N HIS A 164 7.67 -5.63 -22.66
CA HIS A 164 8.85 -4.89 -22.17
C HIS A 164 9.04 -4.98 -20.66
N HIS A 165 8.08 -5.56 -19.94
CA HIS A 165 8.15 -5.74 -18.49
C HIS A 165 8.74 -7.11 -18.16
N LEU A 166 9.02 -7.34 -16.87
CA LEU A 166 9.48 -8.65 -16.40
C LEU A 166 8.52 -9.75 -16.88
N PRO A 167 9.05 -10.90 -17.35
CA PRO A 167 8.19 -11.99 -17.77
C PRO A 167 7.54 -12.65 -16.55
N VAL A 168 6.32 -13.15 -16.70
CA VAL A 168 5.70 -14.03 -15.72
C VAL A 168 6.51 -15.33 -15.67
N LYS A 169 7.10 -15.64 -14.52
CA LYS A 169 7.89 -16.87 -14.29
C LYS A 169 7.03 -18.05 -13.88
N ARG A 170 5.91 -17.80 -13.20
CA ARG A 170 4.92 -18.82 -12.83
C ARG A 170 3.52 -18.23 -12.68
N TYR A 171 2.51 -19.00 -13.07
CA TYR A 171 1.13 -18.79 -12.66
C TYR A 171 0.88 -19.64 -11.42
N VAL A 172 0.62 -18.98 -10.29
CA VAL A 172 0.47 -19.65 -9.01
C VAL A 172 -0.88 -20.37 -8.95
N HIS A 173 -0.86 -21.64 -8.53
CA HIS A 173 -2.08 -22.44 -8.43
C HIS A 173 -3.02 -21.88 -7.34
N PRO A 174 -4.36 -21.92 -7.51
CA PRO A 174 -5.31 -21.45 -6.50
C PRO A 174 -5.10 -22.01 -5.09
N ASP A 175 -4.63 -23.26 -4.97
CA ASP A 175 -4.37 -23.86 -3.65
C ASP A 175 -3.18 -23.23 -2.92
N MET A 176 -2.22 -22.66 -3.65
CA MET A 176 -1.13 -21.92 -3.03
C MET A 176 -1.63 -20.58 -2.48
N PHE A 177 -2.56 -19.92 -3.16
CA PHE A 177 -3.23 -18.73 -2.62
C PHE A 177 -3.99 -19.07 -1.32
N LYS A 178 -4.73 -20.18 -1.28
CA LYS A 178 -5.38 -20.66 -0.03
C LYS A 178 -4.37 -20.93 1.08
N MET A 179 -3.22 -21.51 0.75
CA MET A 179 -2.14 -21.75 1.70
C MET A 179 -1.61 -20.43 2.29
N PHE A 180 -1.30 -19.44 1.43
CA PHE A 180 -0.84 -18.13 1.90
C PHE A 180 -1.89 -17.41 2.76
N GLU A 181 -3.17 -17.50 2.42
CA GLU A 181 -4.26 -16.94 3.22
C GLU A 181 -4.32 -17.58 4.62
N ALA A 182 -4.24 -18.91 4.70
CA ALA A 182 -4.22 -19.63 5.97
C ALA A 182 -2.99 -19.28 6.82
N GLU A 183 -1.82 -19.14 6.19
CA GLU A 183 -0.60 -18.70 6.87
C GLU A 183 -0.70 -17.25 7.35
N ALA A 184 -1.34 -16.36 6.59
CA ALA A 184 -1.57 -14.98 7.01
C ALA A 184 -2.43 -14.91 8.27
N GLN A 185 -3.49 -15.71 8.33
CA GLN A 185 -4.34 -15.82 9.52
C GLN A 185 -3.55 -16.35 10.73
N LYS A 186 -2.74 -17.40 10.56
CA LYS A 186 -1.88 -17.94 11.64
C LYS A 186 -0.85 -16.94 12.14
N MET A 187 -0.32 -16.10 11.25
CA MET A 187 0.64 -15.04 11.58
C MET A 187 -0.01 -13.79 12.19
N GLY A 188 -1.34 -13.75 12.27
CA GLY A 188 -2.08 -12.68 12.93
C GLY A 188 -2.17 -11.38 12.14
N PHE A 189 -2.21 -11.45 10.79
CA PHE A 189 -2.68 -10.31 10.00
C PHE A 189 -4.16 -10.05 10.32
N THR A 190 -4.55 -8.80 10.55
CA THR A 190 -5.95 -8.43 10.85
C THR A 190 -6.84 -8.58 9.62
N HIS A 191 -6.27 -8.42 8.43
CA HIS A 191 -6.91 -8.71 7.17
C HIS A 191 -5.89 -9.18 6.12
N ALA A 192 -6.25 -10.21 5.35
CA ALA A 192 -5.45 -10.69 4.23
C ALA A 192 -6.35 -10.92 3.02
N ALA A 193 -6.14 -10.17 1.93
CA ALA A 193 -6.77 -10.45 0.65
C ALA A 193 -5.78 -11.19 -0.25
N VAL A 194 -6.11 -12.43 -0.62
CA VAL A 194 -5.18 -13.33 -1.30
C VAL A 194 -5.89 -14.00 -2.47
N GLY A 195 -5.32 -13.89 -3.67
CA GLY A 195 -5.90 -14.52 -4.85
C GLY A 195 -5.34 -13.98 -6.16
N ALA A 196 -5.52 -14.72 -7.26
CA ALA A 196 -4.92 -14.36 -8.55
C ALA A 196 -5.31 -12.95 -9.03
N MET A 197 -6.55 -12.55 -8.84
CA MET A 197 -7.06 -11.24 -9.29
C MET A 197 -6.94 -10.13 -8.23
N VAL A 198 -6.38 -10.42 -7.06
CA VAL A 198 -6.22 -9.43 -5.99
C VAL A 198 -5.20 -8.37 -6.41
N ARG A 199 -5.54 -7.12 -6.12
CA ARG A 199 -4.67 -5.94 -6.20
C ARG A 199 -4.67 -5.22 -4.87
N SER A 200 -3.68 -4.34 -4.63
CA SER A 200 -3.59 -3.60 -3.37
C SER A 200 -4.87 -2.81 -3.03
N SER A 201 -5.63 -2.36 -4.03
CA SER A 201 -6.92 -1.66 -3.84
C SER A 201 -8.18 -2.54 -3.96
N TYR A 202 -8.05 -3.83 -4.28
CA TYR A 202 -9.20 -4.73 -4.51
C TYR A 202 -9.97 -5.01 -3.21
N HIS A 203 -11.26 -4.66 -3.14
CA HIS A 203 -12.10 -4.75 -1.92
C HIS A 203 -11.53 -4.00 -0.70
N ALA A 204 -10.71 -2.96 -0.89
CA ALA A 204 -10.05 -2.24 0.21
C ALA A 204 -11.03 -1.74 1.30
N ASP A 205 -12.28 -1.44 0.92
CA ASP A 205 -13.38 -1.15 1.85
C ASP A 205 -13.71 -2.33 2.78
N GLN A 206 -13.84 -3.54 2.25
CA GLN A 206 -14.06 -4.77 3.02
C GLN A 206 -12.81 -5.15 3.82
N GLN A 207 -11.62 -4.90 3.27
CA GLN A 207 -10.36 -5.12 3.97
C GLN A 207 -10.27 -4.24 5.23
N ALA A 208 -10.58 -2.94 5.09
CA ALA A 208 -10.57 -2.00 6.20
C ALA A 208 -11.70 -2.28 7.22
N ALA A 209 -12.90 -2.67 6.75
CA ALA A 209 -14.00 -3.06 7.62
C ALA A 209 -13.63 -4.28 8.51
N GLY A 210 -12.95 -5.28 7.95
CA GLY A 210 -12.47 -6.45 8.68
C GLY A 210 -11.40 -6.14 9.73
N ALA A 211 -10.59 -5.10 9.51
CA ALA A 211 -9.54 -4.65 10.43
C ALA A 211 -10.03 -3.79 11.60
N GLY A 212 -11.35 -3.75 11.88
CA GLY A 212 -11.93 -2.98 12.98
C GLY A 212 -12.00 -1.48 12.73
N VAL A 213 -11.54 -1.03 11.56
CA VAL A 213 -11.89 0.27 11.03
C VAL A 213 -13.35 0.08 10.55
N ALA A 214 -14.37 0.29 11.38
CA ALA A 214 -15.77 0.36 10.94
C ALA A 214 -16.24 1.81 10.92
N ALA A 215 -17.26 2.12 10.12
CA ALA A 215 -17.94 3.41 10.20
C ALA A 215 -18.66 3.48 11.55
N THR A 216 -18.21 4.36 12.44
CA THR A 216 -19.11 4.91 13.45
C THR A 216 -20.10 5.78 12.67
N LEU A 217 -21.39 5.47 12.83
CA LEU A 217 -22.56 6.00 12.11
C LEU A 217 -22.47 7.46 11.65
#